data_AF-A0A351WIC9-F1
#
_entry.id   AF-A0A351WIC9-F1
#
_cell.length_a   1.000
_cell.length_b   1.000
_cell.length_c   1.000
_cell.angle_alpha   90.00
_cell.angle_beta   90.00
_cell.angle_gamma   90.00
#
_symmetry.space_group_name_H-M   'P 1'
#
loop_
_entity.id
_entity.type
_entity.pdbx_description
1 polymer ?
#
loop_
_entity_poly.entity_id
_entity_poly.type
_entity_poly.pdbx_seq_one_letter_code
_entity_poly.pdbx_strand_id
1 'polypeptide(L)' 'MPALLIKELPSDIHEWLKHEAAVNRRSMTQQVIVLFEERMRKFRPVHFGAPVKTRTPLAKKFIDQAKKEGRP' A
#
# COMPACT_ATOMS: atom_id res chain seq x y z
N MET A 1 14.17 -14.95 0.01
CA MET A 1 13.48 -14.07 0.98
C MET A 1 12.51 -13.19 0.22
N PRO A 2 11.27 -13.01 0.69
CA PRO A 2 10.34 -12.09 0.05
C PRO A 2 10.90 -10.65 0.12
N ALA A 3 10.77 -9.90 -0.98
CA ALA A 3 11.22 -8.53 -1.08
C ALA A 3 10.08 -7.66 -1.65
N LEU A 4 9.94 -6.45 -1.13
CA LEU A 4 8.96 -5.46 -1.58
C LEU A 4 9.69 -4.24 -2.13
N LEU A 5 9.46 -3.93 -3.40
CA LEU A 5 9.97 -2.70 -4.03
C LEU A 5 8.87 -1.64 -4.03
N ILE A 6 9.11 -0.53 -3.34
CA ILE A 6 8.25 0.66 -3.39
C ILE A 6 8.86 1.60 -4.42
N LYS A 7 8.20 1.74 -5.58
CA LYS A 7 8.61 2.68 -6.63
C LYS A 7 8.04 4.07 -6.35
N GLU A 8 8.72 5.09 -6.85
CA GLU A 8 8.27 6.50 -6.80
C GLU A 8 7.96 6.97 -5.38
N LEU A 9 8.83 6.62 -4.42
CA LEU A 9 8.70 7.13 -3.06
C LEU A 9 8.94 8.65 -3.06
N PRO A 10 8.01 9.45 -2.52
CA PRO A 10 8.21 10.88 -2.39
C PRO A 10 9.52 11.21 -1.65
N SER A 11 10.25 12.22 -2.13
CA SER A 11 11.59 12.54 -1.64
C SER A 11 11.61 12.93 -0.16
N ASP A 12 10.59 13.63 0.30
CA ASP A 12 10.36 13.99 1.70
C ASP A 12 10.23 12.76 2.60
N ILE A 13 9.48 11.74 2.15
CA ILE A 13 9.31 10.48 2.89
C ILE A 13 10.62 9.69 2.92
N HIS A 14 11.38 9.70 1.82
CA HIS A 14 12.68 9.02 1.77
C HIS A 14 13.69 9.64 2.75
N GLU A 15 13.77 10.97 2.82
CA GLU A 15 14.67 11.66 3.75
C GLU A 15 14.22 11.48 5.20
N TRP A 16 12.91 11.52 5.47
CA TRP A 16 12.36 11.19 6.78
C TRP A 16 12.74 9.76 7.21
N LEU A 17 12.63 8.77 6.31
CA LEU A 17 13.00 7.38 6.60
C LEU A 17 14.49 7.21 6.91
N LYS A 18 15.38 7.91 6.20
CA LYS A 18 16.81 7.90 6.49
C LYS A 18 17.09 8.46 7.88
N HIS A 19 16.49 9.59 8.22
CA HIS A 19 16.65 10.22 9.53
C HIS A 19 16.19 9.28 10.64
N GLU A 20 14.98 8.71 10.52
CA GLU A 20 14.45 7.77 11.49
C GLU A 20 15.34 6.51 11.63
N ALA A 21 15.85 5.98 10.53
CA ALA A 21 16.76 4.84 10.56
C ALA A 21 18.06 5.16 11.32
N ALA A 22 18.64 6.34 11.11
CA ALA A 22 19.84 6.79 11.81
C ALA A 22 19.60 6.96 13.32
N VAL A 23 18.50 7.62 13.71
CA VAL A 23 18.10 7.81 15.12
C VAL A 23 17.92 6.46 15.82
N ASN A 24 17.29 5.50 15.14
CA ASN A 24 17.03 4.17 15.68
C ASN A 24 18.21 3.19 15.52
N ARG A 25 19.36 3.64 14.99
CA ARG A 25 20.56 2.83 14.71
C ARG A 25 20.27 1.57 13.88
N ARG A 26 19.43 1.73 12.85
CA ARG A 26 19.00 0.66 11.94
C ARG A 26 19.33 0.99 10.50
N SER A 27 19.35 -0.04 9.66
CA SER A 27 19.29 0.19 8.21
C SER A 27 17.92 0.74 7.81
N MET A 28 17.85 1.47 6.70
CA MET A 28 16.60 2.02 6.18
C MET A 28 15.57 0.91 5.90
N THR A 29 16.01 -0.21 5.30
CA THR A 29 15.16 -1.37 5.05
C THR A 29 14.56 -1.94 6.34
N GLN A 30 15.38 -2.08 7.39
CA GLN A 30 14.90 -2.58 8.69
C GLN A 30 13.93 -1.60 9.35
N GLN A 31 14.16 -0.29 9.22
CA GLN A 31 13.23 0.72 9.73
C GLN A 31 11.87 0.64 9.02
N VAL A 32 11.86 0.47 7.69
CA VAL A 32 10.62 0.26 6.92
C VAL A 32 9.88 -1.00 7.35
N ILE A 33 10.60 -2.11 7.59
CA ILE A 33 10.01 -3.36 8.08
C ILE A 33 9.35 -3.15 9.44
N VAL A 34 10.04 -2.51 10.39
CA VAL A 34 9.47 -2.24 11.72
C VAL A 34 8.23 -1.36 11.63
N LEU A 35 8.26 -0.31 10.80
CA LEU A 35 7.09 0.54 10.57
C LEU A 35 5.91 -0.26 10.00
N PHE A 36 6.16 -1.16 9.03
CA PHE A 36 5.12 -2.04 8.52
C PHE A 36 4.59 -2.96 9.61
N GLU A 37 5.45 -3.63 10.37
CA GLU A 37 5.05 -4.54 11.45
C GLU A 37 4.22 -3.83 12.52
N GLU A 38 4.62 -2.65 12.96
CA GLU A 38 3.89 -1.87 13.96
C GLU A 38 2.50 -1.46 13.49
N ARG A 39 2.38 -1.02 12.23
CA ARG A 39 1.09 -0.61 11.64
C ARG A 39 0.22 -1.83 11.32
N MET A 40 0.82 -2.94 10.91
CA MET A 40 0.12 -4.19 10.64
C MET A 40 -0.30 -4.93 11.90
N ARG A 41 0.41 -4.80 13.03
CA ARG A 41 -0.05 -5.33 14.33
C ARG A 41 -1.36 -4.68 14.80
N LYS A 42 -1.65 -3.45 14.33
CA LYS A 42 -2.93 -2.76 14.54
C LYS A 42 -3.92 -2.97 13.38
N PHE A 43 -3.61 -3.85 12.43
CA PHE A 43 -4.49 -4.14 11.30
C PHE A 43 -5.78 -4.77 11.80
N ARG A 44 -6.85 -3.97 11.82
CA ARG A 44 -8.20 -4.51 11.84
C ARG A 44 -8.48 -5.03 10.43
N PRO A 45 -8.86 -6.30 10.25
CA PRO A 45 -9.24 -6.79 8.93
C PRO A 45 -10.30 -5.85 8.35
N VAL A 46 -10.03 -5.33 7.15
CA VAL A 46 -11.04 -4.59 6.40
C VAL A 46 -12.12 -5.60 6.05
N HIS A 47 -13.24 -5.55 6.78
CA HIS A 47 -14.40 -6.35 6.46
C HIS A 47 -15.12 -5.66 5.32
N PHE A 48 -14.95 -6.18 4.11
CA PHE A 48 -15.81 -5.79 3.01
C PHE A 48 -17.24 -6.26 3.34
N GLY A 49 -18.21 -5.38 3.14
CA GLY A 49 -19.62 -5.77 3.23
C GLY A 49 -19.94 -6.86 2.21
N ALA A 50 -21.12 -7.48 2.34
CA ALA A 50 -21.59 -8.43 1.35
C ALA A 50 -21.54 -7.80 -0.06
N PRO A 51 -21.19 -8.56 -1.11
CA PRO A 51 -21.16 -8.06 -2.47
C PRO A 51 -22.48 -7.36 -2.82
N VAL A 52 -22.39 -6.12 -3.30
CA VAL A 52 -23.57 -5.40 -3.76
C VAL A 52 -24.11 -6.12 -5.00
N LYS A 53 -25.35 -6.59 -4.93
CA LYS A 53 -26.05 -7.16 -6.09
C LYS A 53 -26.38 -6.04 -7.06
N THR A 54 -25.58 -5.87 -8.10
CA THR A 54 -25.86 -4.91 -9.15
C THR A 54 -26.92 -5.45 -10.11
N ARG A 55 -27.76 -4.57 -10.66
CA ARG A 55 -28.74 -4.93 -11.69
C ARG A 55 -28.09 -5.49 -12.96
N THR A 56 -26.92 -4.96 -13.30
CA THR A 56 -26.14 -5.38 -14.46
C THR A 56 -24.89 -6.13 -13.98
N PRO A 57 -24.55 -7.29 -14.56
CA PRO A 57 -23.30 -7.97 -14.25
C PRO A 57 -22.11 -7.06 -14.58
N LEU A 58 -21.28 -6.76 -13.57
CA LEU A 58 -20.04 -6.03 -13.77
C LEU A 58 -18.99 -6.99 -14.34
N ALA A 59 -19.05 -7.21 -15.65
CA ALA A 59 -18.08 -8.03 -16.35
C ALA A 59 -16.70 -7.37 -16.36
N LYS A 60 -15.65 -8.19 -16.40
CA LYS A 60 -14.24 -7.74 -16.40
C LYS A 60 -13.97 -6.63 -17.44
N LYS A 61 -14.57 -6.74 -18.63
CA LYS A 61 -14.47 -5.74 -19.71
C LYS A 61 -14.94 -4.34 -19.28
N PHE A 62 -16.03 -4.26 -18.51
CA PHE A 62 -16.56 -3.00 -18.01
C PHE A 62 -15.61 -2.36 -16.99
N ILE A 63 -15.08 -3.19 -16.07
CA ILE A 63 -14.12 -2.74 -15.06
C ILE A 63 -12.84 -2.22 -15.72
N ASP A 64 -12.33 -2.93 -16.73
CA ASP A 64 -11.10 -2.55 -17.42
C ASP A 64 -11.26 -1.28 -18.25
N GLN A 65 -12.44 -1.06 -18.85
CA GLN A 65 -12.77 0.19 -19.54
C GLN A 65 -12.87 1.38 -18.57
N ALA A 66 -13.62 1.23 -17.47
CA ALA A 66 -13.77 2.28 -16.47
C ALA A 66 -12.42 2.69 -15.84
N LYS A 67 -11.50 1.74 -15.64
CA LYS A 67 -10.13 2.03 -15.19
C LYS A 67 -9.34 2.88 -16.17
N LYS A 68 -9.49 2.63 -17.48
CA LYS A 68 -8.81 3.42 -18.53
C LYS A 68 -9.38 4.82 -18.63
N GLU A 69 -10.69 4.98 -18.47
CA GLU A 69 -11.35 6.28 -18.53
C GLU A 69 -11.07 7.15 -17.29
N GLY A 70 -10.92 6.53 -16.10
CA GLY A 70 -10.70 7.23 -14.84
C GLY A 70 -9.24 7.50 -14.47
N ARG A 71 -8.27 6.93 -15.19
CA ARG A 71 -6.84 7.28 -15.06
C ARG A 71 -6.42 8.06 -16.30
N PRO A 72 -6.37 9.41 -16.25
CA PRO A 72 -5.66 10.18 -17.27
C PRO A 72 -4.16 9.81 -17.30
#